data_AF-A0A9E0Y7R8-F1
#
_entry.id   AF-A0A9E0Y7R8-F1
#
_cell.length_a   1.000
_cell.length_b   1.000
_cell.length_c   1.000
_cell.angle_alpha   90.00
_cell.angle_beta   90.00
_cell.angle_gamma   90.00
#
_symmetry.space_group_name_H-M   'P 1'
#
loop_
_entity.id
_entity.type
_entity.pdbx_description
1 polymer ?
#
loop_
_entity_poly.entity_id
_entity_poly.type
_entity_poly.pdbx_seq_one_letter_code
_entity_poly.pdbx_strand_id
1 'polypeptide(L)'
;MTVNHLRNADAQKQYLTIAFGRQAAKGTLYCSSVSGSSPNHQVTAYNALGEGEWEECEGAYYLGWIPPANYHFHSGALATGMNSGPQQVDSWFPADVPHSRTAAIAYRPAVGIGPADTAATAPDKFEGIFKTKKVPNFNSSGVQTDFSYSPNPARCIVELLNTYSRIPNLPGVFSSWAAYWKTRIDWANWVDFRDFHNQTELVDYTTIPNFEGFGLTTTFFTGKNFDTQAVKFVHPSINFASSTSAPIGHVSAGNFSARFEGFILAKYSETMTFTLSGDNGRRLYIAPVGGGYGTALIDQFATDGSTTPGSNTATYAMTAGTFYKIKVEWNDGGVSNSLKLEWSSTSQTQQVVPYKYLYPMAEYRPLYESHVFFQLPTNPADAIRTILQQTNSLKQDVNGKLRFYCFEQLSPSFTLDDSNIDSFKFRPRDILQNDVYTAYEADFKDLDLLYLEKPETPIQVAIDTFSRKGGENIKVVNCFNTTRWQARKILQTLIKLEATNGLIADIESKMSKSYPVMPGDLINVQHRKLGGSSRVCLVRSATDKAVAEVTRQQATDAEKRAFTVQEWT
;
A
#
# COMPACT_ATOMS: atom_id res chain seq x y z
N MET A 1 8.75 38.23 -11.75
CA MET A 1 7.28 38.43 -11.67
C MET A 1 6.67 37.23 -10.96
N THR A 2 5.70 37.42 -10.08
CA THR A 2 5.04 36.31 -9.36
C THR A 2 3.61 36.19 -9.84
N VAL A 3 3.16 34.98 -10.19
CA VAL A 3 1.78 34.70 -10.62
C VAL A 3 1.08 33.93 -9.51
N ASN A 4 -0.06 34.45 -9.05
CA ASN A 4 -0.91 33.77 -8.06
C ASN A 4 -1.99 32.98 -8.79
N HIS A 5 -1.90 31.65 -8.70
CA HIS A 5 -2.81 30.70 -9.37
C HIS A 5 -4.09 30.43 -8.56
N LEU A 6 -4.16 30.87 -7.30
CA LEU A 6 -5.35 30.74 -6.45
C LEU A 6 -6.20 32.02 -6.37
N ARG A 7 -5.90 33.06 -7.15
CA ARG A 7 -6.53 34.39 -7.00
C ARG A 7 -8.07 34.38 -7.03
N ASN A 8 -8.68 33.43 -7.72
CA ASN A 8 -10.15 33.29 -7.82
C ASN A 8 -10.66 31.98 -7.21
N ALA A 9 -9.82 31.24 -6.50
CA ALA A 9 -10.22 30.01 -5.85
C ALA A 9 -11.00 30.32 -4.57
N ASP A 10 -12.08 29.57 -4.33
CA ASP A 10 -12.88 29.68 -3.12
C ASP A 10 -12.08 29.12 -1.93
N ALA A 11 -11.57 30.00 -1.07
CA ALA A 11 -10.79 29.64 0.10
C ALA A 11 -11.54 28.70 1.06
N GLN A 12 -12.88 28.74 1.09
CA GLN A 12 -13.69 27.87 1.96
C GLN A 12 -13.76 26.42 1.46
N LYS A 13 -13.38 26.18 0.20
CA LYS A 13 -13.35 24.85 -0.43
C LYS A 13 -11.94 24.26 -0.51
N GLN A 14 -10.94 24.95 0.01
CA GLN A 14 -9.56 24.47 0.03
C GLN A 14 -9.30 23.69 1.31
N TYR A 15 -9.15 22.38 1.18
CA TYR A 15 -8.82 21.47 2.28
C TYR A 15 -7.43 20.87 2.04
N LEU A 16 -6.67 20.72 3.13
CA LEU A 16 -5.42 19.98 3.08
C LEU A 16 -5.72 18.48 3.11
N THR A 17 -5.15 17.75 2.17
CA THR A 17 -5.27 16.29 2.13
C THR A 17 -4.49 15.69 3.30
N ILE A 18 -5.12 14.79 4.05
CA ILE A 18 -4.45 13.96 5.06
C ILE A 18 -3.98 12.70 4.35
N ALA A 19 -2.70 12.40 4.41
CA ALA A 19 -2.11 11.27 3.69
C ALA A 19 -1.15 10.51 4.61
N PHE A 20 -1.25 9.18 4.60
CA PHE A 20 -0.38 8.27 5.34
C PHE A 20 0.40 7.37 4.37
N GLY A 21 1.59 6.96 4.79
CA GLY A 21 2.46 6.08 4.01
C GLY A 21 3.05 6.74 2.77
N ARG A 22 3.45 5.91 1.81
CA ARG A 22 3.99 6.29 0.49
C ARG A 22 2.86 6.65 -0.49
N GLN A 23 2.90 7.85 -1.08
CA GLN A 23 1.82 8.38 -1.92
C GLN A 23 2.34 9.06 -3.18
N ALA A 24 1.59 8.93 -4.27
CA ALA A 24 1.74 9.77 -5.46
C ALA A 24 0.85 11.01 -5.32
N ALA A 25 1.44 12.21 -5.32
CA ALA A 25 0.73 13.47 -5.16
C ALA A 25 1.13 14.49 -6.24
N LYS A 26 0.14 15.16 -6.81
CA LYS A 26 0.32 16.32 -7.71
C LYS A 26 0.35 17.64 -6.93
N GLY A 27 -0.34 17.68 -5.79
CA GLY A 27 -0.60 18.92 -5.07
C GLY A 27 -1.41 19.92 -5.89
N THR A 28 -1.53 21.12 -5.35
CA THR A 28 -2.21 22.26 -5.95
C THR A 28 -1.16 23.32 -6.27
N LEU A 29 -0.98 23.64 -7.55
CA LEU A 29 -0.17 24.77 -7.98
C LEU A 29 -0.80 26.06 -7.44
N TYR A 30 -0.10 26.74 -6.52
CA TYR A 30 -0.64 27.95 -5.90
C TYR A 30 0.06 29.22 -6.36
N CYS A 31 1.33 29.10 -6.74
CA CYS A 31 2.16 30.22 -7.13
C CYS A 31 3.17 29.76 -8.19
N SER A 32 3.63 30.71 -8.99
CA SER A 32 4.88 30.58 -9.75
C SER A 32 5.65 31.90 -9.71
N SER A 33 6.95 31.84 -9.95
CA SER A 33 7.80 33.01 -10.09
C SER A 33 8.67 32.89 -11.33
N VAL A 34 8.82 34.00 -12.05
CA VAL A 34 9.71 34.15 -13.19
C VAL A 34 10.90 35.00 -12.78
N SER A 35 12.10 34.44 -12.89
CA SER A 35 13.38 35.11 -12.64
C SER A 35 14.19 35.23 -13.94
N GLY A 36 15.13 36.18 -13.99
CA GLY A 36 15.96 36.43 -15.17
C GLY A 36 15.27 37.27 -16.25
N SER A 37 15.94 37.41 -17.40
CA SER A 37 15.46 38.15 -18.57
C SER A 37 15.48 37.27 -19.81
N SER A 38 14.59 37.56 -20.76
CA SER A 38 14.56 36.90 -22.06
C SER A 38 15.96 36.93 -22.72
N PRO A 39 16.42 35.83 -23.33
CA PRO A 39 15.72 34.55 -23.55
C PRO A 39 15.91 33.50 -22.44
N ASN A 40 16.62 33.81 -21.37
CA ASN A 40 17.09 32.86 -20.35
C ASN A 40 16.34 32.96 -19.02
N HIS A 41 15.11 33.49 -19.01
CA HIS A 41 14.31 33.51 -17.79
C HIS A 41 14.00 32.07 -17.34
N GLN A 42 13.84 31.90 -16.02
CA GLN A 42 13.53 30.62 -15.41
C GLN A 42 12.22 30.74 -14.63
N VAL A 43 11.35 29.75 -14.78
CA VAL A 43 10.12 29.65 -14.01
C VAL A 43 10.35 28.70 -12.84
N THR A 44 10.02 29.16 -11.64
CA THR A 44 9.90 28.34 -10.45
C THR A 44 8.43 28.13 -10.16
N ALA A 45 7.99 26.88 -10.05
CA ALA A 45 6.61 26.56 -9.71
C ALA A 45 6.52 26.07 -8.25
N TYR A 46 5.40 26.35 -7.61
CA TYR A 46 5.16 26.04 -6.21
C TYR A 46 3.85 25.30 -6.02
N ASN A 47 3.95 24.07 -5.51
CA ASN A 47 2.79 23.22 -5.26
C ASN A 47 2.61 23.02 -3.75
N ALA A 48 1.39 23.24 -3.28
CA ALA A 48 0.96 22.86 -1.94
C ALA A 48 0.49 21.41 -2.00
N LEU A 49 0.95 20.57 -1.08
CA LEU A 49 0.70 19.13 -1.10
C LEU A 49 -0.46 18.79 -0.17
N GLY A 50 -0.16 18.33 1.04
CA GLY A 50 -1.15 17.98 2.04
C GLY A 50 -0.77 18.51 3.42
N GLU A 51 -1.50 18.05 4.43
CA GLU A 51 -1.22 18.44 5.80
C GLU A 51 0.06 17.77 6.30
N GLY A 52 1.01 18.59 6.74
CA GLY A 52 2.27 18.17 7.33
C GLY A 52 2.12 17.59 8.74
N GLU A 53 3.18 17.07 9.34
CA GLU A 53 4.56 17.03 8.83
C GLU A 53 4.79 15.78 7.96
N TRP A 54 5.14 15.96 6.69
CA TRP A 54 5.55 14.88 5.79
C TRP A 54 7.05 14.56 5.96
N GLU A 55 7.46 13.33 5.69
CA GLU A 55 8.85 12.90 5.86
C GLU A 55 9.75 13.40 4.74
N GLU A 56 9.48 13.01 3.49
CA GLU A 56 10.36 13.32 2.36
C GLU A 56 9.65 13.23 1.01
N CYS A 57 10.25 13.92 0.03
CA CYS A 57 9.99 13.73 -1.39
C CYS A 57 10.96 12.68 -1.93
N GLU A 58 10.47 11.48 -2.23
CA GLU A 58 11.28 10.42 -2.85
C GLU A 58 11.58 10.77 -4.31
N GLY A 59 10.64 11.39 -5.01
CA GLY A 59 10.82 11.75 -6.40
C GLY A 59 9.89 12.86 -6.88
N ALA A 60 10.41 13.73 -7.73
CA ALA A 60 9.67 14.84 -8.32
C ALA A 60 9.74 14.76 -9.85
N TYR A 61 8.62 15.04 -10.52
CA TYR A 61 8.47 14.85 -11.96
C TYR A 61 7.69 16.01 -12.57
N TYR A 62 8.13 16.46 -13.74
CA TYR A 62 7.42 17.38 -14.61
C TYR A 62 7.76 17.03 -16.06
N LEU A 63 6.87 16.27 -16.72
CA LEU A 63 7.14 15.66 -18.04
C LEU A 63 8.44 14.84 -18.10
N GLY A 64 8.91 14.35 -16.95
CA GLY A 64 10.21 13.71 -16.77
C GLY A 64 10.75 13.92 -15.36
N TRP A 65 11.81 13.21 -15.00
CA TRP A 65 12.47 13.32 -13.68
C TRP A 65 13.04 14.71 -13.43
N ILE A 66 12.81 15.25 -12.23
CA ILE A 66 13.44 16.46 -11.72
C ILE A 66 14.55 16.05 -10.75
N PRO A 67 15.83 16.34 -11.05
CA PRO A 67 16.92 16.05 -10.13
C PRO A 67 16.75 16.75 -8.77
N PRO A 68 17.23 16.17 -7.65
CA PRO A 68 17.14 16.79 -6.33
C PRO A 68 17.71 18.20 -6.22
N ALA A 69 18.72 18.54 -7.03
CA ALA A 69 19.27 19.90 -7.09
C ALA A 69 18.28 20.94 -7.65
N ASN A 70 17.20 20.50 -8.29
CA ASN A 70 16.23 21.33 -9.00
C ASN A 70 14.86 21.37 -8.31
N TYR A 71 14.73 20.82 -7.09
CA TYR A 71 13.55 21.00 -6.27
C TYR A 71 13.90 21.14 -4.79
N HIS A 72 13.03 21.83 -4.07
CA HIS A 72 13.11 22.04 -2.63
C HIS A 72 11.79 21.59 -2.00
N PHE A 73 11.86 20.59 -1.12
CA PHE A 73 10.71 20.05 -0.42
C PHE A 73 10.63 20.60 1.01
N HIS A 74 9.47 21.09 1.39
CA HIS A 74 9.16 21.53 2.74
C HIS A 74 8.17 20.56 3.38
N SER A 75 8.54 19.98 4.53
CA SER A 75 7.75 18.95 5.22
C SER A 75 6.39 19.43 5.74
N GLY A 76 6.25 20.74 5.96
CA GLY A 76 5.05 21.31 6.57
C GLY A 76 5.02 21.14 8.08
N ALA A 77 6.19 21.04 8.74
CA ALA A 77 6.29 21.04 10.19
C ALA A 77 5.57 22.25 10.82
N LEU A 78 4.97 22.06 12.00
CA LEU A 78 4.30 23.14 12.71
C LEU A 78 5.34 24.11 13.27
N ALA A 79 5.24 25.38 12.90
CA ALA A 79 6.09 26.42 13.45
C ALA A 79 5.73 26.72 14.92
N THR A 80 6.75 26.83 15.78
CA THR A 80 6.59 27.14 17.21
C THR A 80 6.74 28.63 17.53
N GLY A 81 7.08 29.44 16.54
CA GLY A 81 7.17 30.90 16.64
C GLY A 81 7.74 31.52 15.37
N MET A 82 7.61 32.86 15.23
CA MET A 82 7.94 33.63 14.01
C MET A 82 9.35 33.41 13.44
N ASN A 83 10.31 32.98 14.27
CA ASN A 83 11.71 32.74 13.89
C ASN A 83 12.10 31.25 13.94
N SER A 84 11.13 30.34 14.08
CA SER A 84 11.41 28.90 14.13
C SER A 84 11.91 28.41 12.77
N GLY A 85 12.84 27.44 12.75
CA GLY A 85 13.38 26.81 11.53
C GLY A 85 12.31 26.43 10.48
N PRO A 86 11.16 25.85 10.87
CA PRO A 86 10.03 25.55 9.96
C PRO A 86 9.33 26.77 9.34
N GLN A 87 9.60 27.97 9.82
CA GLN A 87 9.11 29.26 9.31
C GLN A 87 10.22 30.08 8.64
N GLN A 88 11.48 29.61 8.68
CA GLN A 88 12.55 30.30 7.97
C GLN A 88 12.29 30.21 6.47
N VAL A 89 12.35 31.36 5.81
CA VAL A 89 12.14 31.50 4.37
C VAL A 89 13.26 30.73 3.67
N ASP A 90 12.97 29.53 3.19
CA ASP A 90 13.78 28.90 2.17
C ASP A 90 13.78 29.86 0.97
N SER A 91 14.97 30.28 0.55
CA SER A 91 15.19 31.21 -0.57
C SER A 91 14.47 30.84 -1.87
N TRP A 92 14.06 29.58 -2.03
CA TRP A 92 13.26 29.15 -3.16
C TRP A 92 11.82 29.60 -3.04
N PHE A 93 11.25 29.62 -1.84
CA PHE A 93 9.86 29.97 -1.58
C PHE A 93 9.66 31.47 -1.38
N PRO A 94 8.53 32.04 -1.83
CA PRO A 94 8.22 33.45 -1.55
C PRO A 94 8.04 33.70 -0.05
N ALA A 95 8.55 34.83 0.45
CA ALA A 95 8.52 35.19 1.88
C ALA A 95 7.11 35.25 2.49
N ASP A 96 6.08 35.52 1.67
CA ASP A 96 4.69 35.68 2.12
C ASP A 96 3.91 34.36 2.19
N VAL A 97 4.54 33.19 1.97
CA VAL A 97 3.85 31.89 1.98
C VAL A 97 4.06 31.18 3.31
N PRO A 98 3.07 31.14 4.21
CA PRO A 98 3.18 30.33 5.42
C PRO A 98 3.15 28.84 5.07
N HIS A 99 4.28 28.14 5.22
CA HIS A 99 4.38 26.68 5.08
C HIS A 99 3.99 25.91 6.35
N SER A 100 3.55 26.60 7.40
CA SER A 100 3.19 25.95 8.66
C SER A 100 2.02 24.98 8.46
N ARG A 101 2.20 23.72 8.87
CA ARG A 101 1.25 22.61 8.71
C ARG A 101 0.94 22.18 7.27
N THR A 102 1.56 22.79 6.26
CA THR A 102 1.32 22.45 4.85
C THR A 102 2.62 21.96 4.23
N ALA A 103 2.66 20.68 3.84
CA ALA A 103 3.76 20.17 3.04
C ALA A 103 3.74 20.86 1.66
N ALA A 104 4.89 21.25 1.15
CA ALA A 104 5.01 22.02 -0.09
C ALA A 104 6.26 21.64 -0.86
N ILE A 105 6.26 21.91 -2.16
CA ILE A 105 7.43 21.71 -3.01
C ILE A 105 7.59 22.88 -3.99
N ALA A 106 8.81 23.38 -4.09
CA ALA A 106 9.24 24.32 -5.12
C ALA A 106 10.12 23.56 -6.12
N TYR A 107 9.92 23.77 -7.42
CA TYR A 107 10.69 23.06 -8.44
C TYR A 107 10.96 23.91 -9.67
N ARG A 108 12.09 23.60 -10.33
CA ARG A 108 12.62 24.26 -11.54
C ARG A 108 13.08 23.17 -12.52
N PRO A 109 12.16 22.53 -13.25
CA PRO A 109 12.52 21.47 -14.18
C PRO A 109 13.32 22.09 -15.33
N ALA A 110 14.36 21.38 -15.78
CA ALA A 110 15.23 21.84 -16.87
C ALA A 110 14.53 21.84 -18.24
N VAL A 111 13.43 21.10 -18.37
CA VAL A 111 12.67 20.91 -19.60
C VAL A 111 11.17 21.03 -19.29
N GLY A 112 10.41 21.58 -20.23
CA GLY A 112 8.94 21.48 -20.24
C GLY A 112 8.19 22.67 -19.65
N ILE A 113 8.77 23.45 -18.73
CA ILE A 113 8.16 24.74 -18.36
C ILE A 113 8.64 25.79 -19.37
N GLY A 114 7.71 26.25 -20.20
CA GLY A 114 7.98 27.22 -21.25
C GLY A 114 8.50 28.56 -20.72
N PRO A 115 8.88 29.47 -21.63
CA PRO A 115 9.50 30.74 -21.26
C PRO A 115 8.57 31.74 -20.56
N ALA A 116 7.29 31.43 -20.41
CA ALA A 116 6.34 32.32 -19.78
C ALA A 116 5.29 31.51 -19.03
N ASP A 117 4.85 32.04 -17.90
CA ASP A 117 3.66 31.57 -17.21
C ASP A 117 2.49 32.50 -17.57
N THR A 118 1.47 31.91 -18.18
CA THR A 118 0.19 32.56 -18.48
C THR A 118 -0.92 31.64 -17.98
N ALA A 119 -2.14 32.15 -17.80
CA ALA A 119 -3.28 31.31 -17.45
C ALA A 119 -3.53 30.14 -18.43
N ALA A 120 -3.04 30.22 -19.67
CA ALA A 120 -3.12 29.17 -20.68
C ALA A 120 -1.89 28.24 -20.72
N THR A 121 -0.82 28.56 -19.99
CA THR A 121 0.47 27.84 -19.99
C THR A 121 1.00 27.63 -18.57
N ALA A 122 0.09 27.47 -17.60
CA ALA A 122 0.46 27.27 -16.21
C ALA A 122 1.27 25.96 -16.04
N PRO A 123 2.29 25.94 -15.16
CA PRO A 123 3.10 24.74 -14.90
C PRO A 123 2.34 23.72 -14.03
N ASP A 124 1.28 23.12 -14.56
CA ASP A 124 0.31 22.28 -13.84
C ASP A 124 0.57 20.76 -13.92
N LYS A 125 1.65 20.35 -14.61
CA LYS A 125 1.97 18.94 -14.89
C LYS A 125 2.86 18.27 -13.86
N PHE A 126 2.97 18.84 -12.66
CA PHE A 126 3.78 18.27 -11.60
C PHE A 126 3.18 16.98 -11.07
N GLU A 127 4.04 15.99 -10.85
CA GLU A 127 3.74 14.77 -10.12
C GLU A 127 4.92 14.45 -9.20
N GLY A 128 4.65 13.91 -8.02
CA GLY A 128 5.71 13.49 -7.11
C GLY A 128 5.32 12.27 -6.29
N ILE A 129 6.33 11.54 -5.82
CA ILE A 129 6.19 10.43 -4.90
C ILE A 129 6.76 10.85 -3.55
N PHE A 130 5.98 10.67 -2.50
CA PHE A 130 6.29 11.20 -1.17
C PHE A 130 6.10 10.14 -0.09
N LYS A 131 7.00 10.15 0.90
CA LYS A 131 6.70 9.63 2.22
C LYS A 131 5.98 10.74 2.98
N THR A 132 4.69 10.51 3.21
CA THR A 132 3.78 11.54 3.71
C THR A 132 3.85 11.64 5.24
N LYS A 133 2.70 11.77 5.93
CA LYS A 133 2.65 12.25 7.31
C LYS A 133 3.43 11.34 8.27
N LYS A 134 4.27 11.95 9.12
CA LYS A 134 4.87 11.31 10.29
C LYS A 134 3.79 10.98 11.31
N VAL A 135 3.97 9.87 12.02
CA VAL A 135 2.99 9.36 12.98
C VAL A 135 3.66 9.11 14.34
N PRO A 136 2.98 9.35 15.46
CA PRO A 136 3.55 9.09 16.78
C PRO A 136 3.62 7.59 17.07
N ASN A 137 4.57 7.20 17.92
CA ASN A 137 4.64 5.88 18.54
C ASN A 137 4.46 6.00 20.05
N PHE A 138 3.89 4.98 20.69
CA PHE A 138 3.63 4.97 22.13
C PHE A 138 4.14 3.68 22.77
N ASN A 139 4.41 3.71 24.07
CA ASN A 139 4.61 2.51 24.87
C ASN A 139 3.28 1.99 25.45
N SER A 140 3.33 0.86 26.17
CA SER A 140 2.15 0.22 26.77
C SER A 140 1.47 1.04 27.87
N SER A 141 2.08 2.14 28.33
CA SER A 141 1.49 3.09 29.27
C SER A 141 0.88 4.32 28.57
N GLY A 142 0.91 4.39 27.24
CA GLY A 142 0.41 5.53 26.48
C GLY A 142 1.31 6.76 26.51
N VAL A 143 2.59 6.58 26.83
CA VAL A 143 3.61 7.63 26.73
C VAL A 143 4.21 7.59 25.33
N GLN A 144 4.26 8.74 24.66
CA GLN A 144 4.84 8.84 23.32
C GLN A 144 6.34 8.60 23.39
N THR A 145 6.84 7.73 22.53
CA THR A 145 8.26 7.33 22.47
C THR A 145 8.97 7.85 21.23
N ASP A 146 8.22 8.11 20.15
CA ASP A 146 8.78 8.52 18.86
C ASP A 146 7.73 9.31 18.04
N PHE A 147 8.18 10.08 17.05
CA PHE A 147 7.36 10.72 16.02
C PHE A 147 8.13 10.71 14.70
N SER A 148 7.81 9.73 13.85
CA SER A 148 8.57 9.40 12.64
C SER A 148 7.64 8.87 11.56
N TYR A 149 8.13 8.81 10.32
CA TYR A 149 7.43 8.10 9.25
C TYR A 149 7.21 6.63 9.59
N SER A 150 5.97 6.18 9.44
CA SER A 150 5.63 4.76 9.46
C SER A 150 4.27 4.54 8.81
N PRO A 151 4.14 3.56 7.90
CA PRO A 151 2.86 3.15 7.35
C PRO A 151 2.12 2.18 8.28
N ASN A 152 2.59 1.94 9.51
CA ASN A 152 1.94 1.02 10.45
C ASN A 152 0.53 1.54 10.81
N PRO A 153 -0.53 0.75 10.58
CA PRO A 153 -1.92 1.19 10.76
C PRO A 153 -2.24 1.60 12.20
N ALA A 154 -1.62 0.95 13.20
CA ALA A 154 -1.82 1.29 14.61
C ALA A 154 -1.38 2.73 14.89
N ARG A 155 -0.25 3.14 14.32
CA ARG A 155 0.30 4.49 14.46
C ARG A 155 -0.53 5.51 13.67
N CYS A 156 -0.96 5.17 12.46
CA CYS A 156 -1.85 6.02 11.65
C CYS A 156 -3.19 6.28 12.36
N ILE A 157 -3.81 5.27 12.97
CA ILE A 157 -5.05 5.41 13.74
C ILE A 157 -4.88 6.36 14.92
N VAL A 158 -3.76 6.25 15.66
CA VAL A 158 -3.52 7.14 16.81
C VAL A 158 -3.28 8.57 16.37
N GLU A 159 -2.62 8.80 15.23
CA GLU A 159 -2.54 10.14 14.64
C GLU A 159 -3.93 10.69 14.29
N LEU A 160 -4.80 9.86 13.72
CA LEU A 160 -6.18 10.26 13.44
C LEU A 160 -6.97 10.65 14.70
N LEU A 161 -6.78 9.89 15.77
CA LEU A 161 -7.42 10.13 17.06
C LEU A 161 -6.89 11.40 17.73
N ASN A 162 -5.57 11.58 17.78
CA ASN A 162 -4.93 12.71 18.45
C ASN A 162 -5.22 14.05 17.74
N THR A 163 -5.24 14.06 16.41
CA THR A 163 -5.24 15.31 15.64
C THR A 163 -6.63 15.69 15.13
N TYR A 164 -7.43 14.72 14.68
CA TYR A 164 -8.66 15.00 13.91
C TYR A 164 -9.94 14.54 14.57
N SER A 165 -9.87 13.56 15.48
CA SER A 165 -11.06 13.03 16.12
C SER A 165 -11.58 13.97 17.20
N ARG A 166 -12.68 14.67 16.92
CA ARG A 166 -13.33 15.57 17.87
C ARG A 166 -14.78 15.14 18.05
N ILE A 167 -15.20 14.99 19.30
CA ILE A 167 -16.61 14.79 19.64
C ILE A 167 -17.18 16.18 19.97
N PRO A 168 -18.46 16.48 19.75
CA PRO A 168 -19.04 17.72 20.29
C PRO A 168 -18.91 17.73 21.83
N ASN A 169 -18.46 18.84 22.41
CA ASN A 169 -18.28 19.05 23.86
C ASN A 169 -17.22 18.14 24.52
N LEU A 170 -15.98 18.62 24.57
CA LEU A 170 -14.92 17.97 25.34
C LEU A 170 -15.35 17.93 26.81
N PRO A 171 -15.36 16.76 27.48
CA PRO A 171 -15.64 16.74 28.90
C PRO A 171 -14.65 17.66 29.62
N GLY A 172 -15.14 18.59 30.44
CA GLY A 172 -14.33 19.65 31.04
C GLY A 172 -13.18 19.19 31.94
N VAL A 173 -13.10 17.89 32.21
CA VAL A 173 -11.98 17.23 32.91
C VAL A 173 -10.74 17.03 32.03
N PHE A 174 -10.83 17.21 30.71
CA PHE A 174 -9.71 17.03 29.78
C PHE A 174 -9.21 18.36 29.21
N SER A 175 -7.90 18.51 29.12
CA SER A 175 -7.23 19.71 28.58
C SER A 175 -7.20 19.76 27.04
N SER A 176 -7.42 18.62 26.37
CA SER A 176 -7.48 18.52 24.91
C SER A 176 -8.16 17.22 24.45
N TRP A 177 -8.57 17.17 23.18
CA TRP A 177 -9.07 15.94 22.56
C TRP A 177 -8.02 14.82 22.55
N ALA A 178 -6.75 15.15 22.33
CA ALA A 178 -5.66 14.19 22.43
C ALA A 178 -5.57 13.58 23.85
N ALA A 179 -5.73 14.39 24.90
CA ALA A 179 -5.76 13.90 26.28
C ALA A 179 -6.95 12.94 26.52
N TYR A 180 -8.13 13.27 25.98
CA TYR A 180 -9.30 12.39 26.05
C TYR A 180 -9.04 11.04 25.36
N TRP A 181 -8.60 11.03 24.10
CA TRP A 181 -8.39 9.78 23.37
C TRP A 181 -7.29 8.92 23.95
N LYS A 182 -6.25 9.52 24.53
CA LYS A 182 -5.23 8.78 25.30
C LYS A 182 -5.83 8.00 26.47
N THR A 183 -6.91 8.49 27.08
CA THR A 183 -7.63 7.73 28.12
C THR A 183 -8.58 6.67 27.57
N ARG A 184 -8.93 6.72 26.29
CA ARG A 184 -9.83 5.75 25.65
C ARG A 184 -9.09 4.58 25.01
N ILE A 185 -7.80 4.68 24.72
CA ILE A 185 -7.04 3.58 24.09
C ILE A 185 -6.62 2.55 25.16
N ASP A 186 -6.76 1.26 24.86
CA ASP A 186 -6.09 0.17 25.58
C ASP A 186 -4.65 0.06 25.06
N TRP A 187 -3.70 0.70 25.76
CA TRP A 187 -2.33 0.85 25.27
C TRP A 187 -1.52 -0.44 25.24
N ALA A 188 -1.81 -1.40 26.13
CA ALA A 188 -1.17 -2.71 26.08
C ALA A 188 -1.61 -3.46 24.81
N ASN A 189 -2.92 -3.55 24.57
CA ASN A 189 -3.45 -4.15 23.34
C ASN A 189 -3.02 -3.40 22.08
N TRP A 190 -2.94 -2.07 22.13
CA TRP A 190 -2.44 -1.28 21.00
C TRP A 190 -0.98 -1.60 20.65
N VAL A 191 -0.12 -1.84 21.65
CA VAL A 191 1.26 -2.28 21.42
C VAL A 191 1.27 -3.65 20.75
N ASP A 192 0.46 -4.61 21.21
CA ASP A 192 0.34 -5.94 20.58
C ASP A 192 -0.14 -5.83 19.13
N PHE A 193 -1.11 -4.95 18.86
CA PHE A 193 -1.61 -4.67 17.51
C PHE A 193 -0.55 -4.04 16.61
N ARG A 194 0.17 -3.03 17.11
CA ARG A 194 1.28 -2.38 16.40
C ARG A 194 2.37 -3.40 16.08
N ASP A 195 2.78 -4.20 17.05
CA ASP A 195 3.89 -5.13 16.92
C ASP A 195 3.54 -6.30 16.00
N PHE A 196 2.29 -6.76 16.01
CA PHE A 196 1.78 -7.70 15.01
C PHE A 196 1.94 -7.15 13.58
N HIS A 197 1.58 -5.89 13.35
CA HIS A 197 1.74 -5.25 12.04
C HIS A 197 3.20 -5.03 11.63
N ASN A 198 4.13 -4.99 12.60
CA ASN A 198 5.57 -4.92 12.34
C ASN A 198 6.18 -6.31 12.10
N GLN A 199 5.46 -7.40 12.38
CA GLN A 199 5.93 -8.74 12.01
C GLN A 199 6.08 -8.82 10.49
N THR A 200 7.07 -9.59 10.06
CA THR A 200 7.33 -9.78 8.63
C THR A 200 7.07 -11.22 8.23
N GLU A 201 6.54 -11.40 7.02
CA GLU A 201 6.45 -12.69 6.36
C GLU A 201 7.22 -12.68 5.04
N LEU A 202 7.76 -13.84 4.67
CA LEU A 202 8.41 -14.01 3.37
C LEU A 202 7.33 -14.11 2.29
N VAL A 203 7.24 -13.08 1.44
CA VAL A 203 6.33 -13.08 0.31
C VAL A 203 7.04 -13.68 -0.89
N ASP A 204 6.62 -14.89 -1.28
CA ASP A 204 7.11 -15.59 -2.47
C ASP A 204 5.96 -15.82 -3.47
N TYR A 205 5.91 -14.99 -4.50
CA TYR A 205 4.88 -15.06 -5.54
C TYR A 205 4.94 -16.36 -6.37
N THR A 206 6.06 -17.08 -6.38
CA THR A 206 6.18 -18.36 -7.09
C THR A 206 5.42 -19.50 -6.39
N THR A 207 5.13 -19.33 -5.09
CA THR A 207 4.38 -20.31 -4.29
C THR A 207 2.87 -20.08 -4.33
N ILE A 208 2.42 -18.94 -4.87
CA ILE A 208 1.00 -18.58 -4.93
C ILE A 208 0.36 -19.24 -6.17
N PRO A 209 -0.62 -20.14 -6.00
CA PRO A 209 -1.26 -20.81 -7.13
C PRO A 209 -1.93 -19.82 -8.07
N ASN A 210 -1.74 -20.02 -9.38
CA ASN A 210 -2.33 -19.21 -10.44
C ASN A 210 -2.04 -17.69 -10.32
N PHE A 211 -0.90 -17.32 -9.74
CA PHE A 211 -0.47 -15.93 -9.68
C PHE A 211 0.32 -15.57 -10.94
N GLU A 212 -0.07 -14.50 -11.63
CA GLU A 212 0.62 -14.03 -12.84
C GLU A 212 1.84 -13.18 -12.47
N GLY A 213 2.96 -13.37 -13.19
CA GLY A 213 4.16 -12.59 -13.00
C GLY A 213 3.92 -11.10 -13.30
N PHE A 214 4.81 -10.25 -12.79
CA PHE A 214 4.69 -8.80 -12.97
C PHE A 214 6.04 -8.08 -13.05
N GLY A 215 7.12 -8.82 -13.30
CA GLY A 215 8.45 -8.27 -13.47
C GLY A 215 9.50 -8.85 -12.54
N LEU A 216 10.65 -8.18 -12.49
CA LEU A 216 11.79 -8.58 -11.67
C LEU A 216 12.12 -7.50 -10.65
N THR A 217 12.61 -7.93 -9.48
CA THR A 217 13.21 -7.01 -8.51
C THR A 217 14.41 -6.35 -9.16
N THR A 218 14.33 -5.04 -9.31
CA THR A 218 15.29 -4.22 -10.04
C THR A 218 15.92 -3.23 -9.08
N THR A 219 17.25 -3.25 -9.01
CA THR A 219 18.02 -2.30 -8.22
C THR A 219 18.94 -1.54 -9.16
N PHE A 220 18.82 -0.21 -9.17
CA PHE A 220 19.76 0.69 -9.83
C PHE A 220 20.75 1.23 -8.80
N PHE A 221 21.98 1.44 -9.25
CA PHE A 221 23.10 1.93 -8.47
C PHE A 221 23.73 3.13 -9.14
N THR A 222 24.17 4.10 -8.34
CA THR A 222 25.13 5.09 -8.82
C THR A 222 26.50 4.40 -8.93
N GLY A 223 27.23 4.71 -10.01
CA GLY A 223 28.49 4.07 -10.33
C GLY A 223 28.34 2.74 -11.09
N LYS A 224 29.43 2.29 -11.70
CA LYS A 224 29.43 1.26 -12.77
C LYS A 224 29.57 -0.18 -12.26
N ASN A 225 29.83 -0.34 -10.96
CA ASN A 225 30.15 -1.63 -10.37
C ASN A 225 29.29 -1.93 -9.12
N PHE A 226 28.00 -1.55 -9.18
CA PHE A 226 27.02 -1.72 -8.11
C PHE A 226 27.40 -0.98 -6.82
N ASP A 227 27.94 0.24 -6.97
CA ASP A 227 28.66 0.91 -5.88
C ASP A 227 27.72 1.39 -4.76
N THR A 228 26.73 2.23 -5.08
CA THR A 228 25.74 2.72 -4.10
C THR A 228 24.33 2.56 -4.63
N GLN A 229 23.48 1.84 -3.92
CA GLN A 229 22.08 1.65 -4.31
C GLN A 229 21.35 3.00 -4.40
N ALA A 230 20.82 3.31 -5.58
CA ALA A 230 20.06 4.52 -5.85
C ALA A 230 18.56 4.29 -5.62
N VAL A 231 18.02 3.20 -6.18
CA VAL A 231 16.59 2.87 -6.09
C VAL A 231 16.36 1.37 -6.30
N LYS A 232 15.35 0.81 -5.61
CA LYS A 232 14.92 -0.59 -5.71
C LYS A 232 13.40 -0.66 -5.87
N PHE A 233 12.93 -1.42 -6.85
CA PHE A 233 11.50 -1.59 -7.17
C PHE A 233 11.31 -2.84 -8.05
N VAL A 234 10.10 -3.16 -8.48
CA VAL A 234 9.83 -4.20 -9.49
C VAL A 234 9.65 -3.57 -10.86
N HIS A 235 10.46 -3.98 -11.83
CA HIS A 235 10.36 -3.50 -13.21
C HIS A 235 9.70 -4.58 -14.09
N PRO A 236 8.62 -4.28 -14.85
CA PRO A 236 7.85 -5.28 -15.59
C PRO A 236 8.65 -6.03 -16.66
N SER A 237 9.52 -5.33 -17.39
CA SER A 237 10.25 -5.93 -18.52
C SER A 237 11.67 -5.38 -18.66
N ILE A 238 12.57 -6.14 -19.28
CA ILE A 238 13.92 -5.65 -19.62
C ILE A 238 13.89 -5.26 -21.11
N ASN A 239 13.48 -4.02 -21.38
CA ASN A 239 13.33 -3.47 -22.72
C ASN A 239 13.57 -1.95 -22.75
N PHE A 240 14.80 -1.56 -22.45
CA PHE A 240 15.27 -0.18 -22.48
C PHE A 240 15.75 0.17 -23.89
N ALA A 241 15.01 1.04 -24.56
CA ALA A 241 15.36 1.57 -25.87
C ALA A 241 16.65 2.41 -25.80
N SER A 242 17.35 2.51 -26.93
CA SER A 242 18.52 3.39 -27.04
C SER A 242 18.15 4.83 -26.72
N SER A 243 18.85 5.41 -25.74
CA SER A 243 18.63 6.77 -25.28
C SER A 243 19.93 7.39 -24.78
N THR A 244 20.03 8.72 -24.86
CA THR A 244 21.08 9.51 -24.20
C THR A 244 20.64 10.09 -22.85
N SER A 245 19.41 9.78 -22.42
CA SER A 245 18.88 10.15 -21.12
C SER A 245 19.06 9.02 -20.11
N ALA A 246 18.95 9.34 -18.82
CA ALA A 246 18.91 8.32 -17.78
C ALA A 246 17.79 7.29 -18.07
N PRO A 247 18.06 5.98 -17.93
CA PRO A 247 17.05 4.96 -18.18
C PRO A 247 15.90 5.02 -17.17
N ILE A 248 16.15 5.61 -16.00
CA ILE A 248 15.19 5.80 -14.92
C ILE A 248 15.58 7.02 -14.09
N GLY A 249 14.64 7.59 -13.33
CA GLY A 249 14.95 8.60 -12.31
C GLY A 249 15.94 8.06 -11.27
N HIS A 250 16.55 8.94 -10.47
CA HIS A 250 17.54 8.59 -9.43
C HIS A 250 18.95 8.18 -9.90
N VAL A 251 19.17 7.93 -11.20
CA VAL A 251 20.51 7.73 -11.79
C VAL A 251 20.79 8.74 -12.90
N SER A 252 22.07 8.92 -13.23
CA SER A 252 22.49 9.73 -14.38
C SER A 252 22.41 8.94 -15.69
N ALA A 253 22.45 9.64 -16.83
CA ALA A 253 22.48 9.04 -18.18
C ALA A 253 23.66 8.10 -18.43
N GLY A 254 24.71 8.24 -17.63
CA GLY A 254 25.91 7.43 -17.61
C GLY A 254 26.38 7.17 -16.19
N ASN A 255 27.41 6.36 -16.03
CA ASN A 255 28.00 6.04 -14.72
C ASN A 255 26.98 5.42 -13.76
N PHE A 256 26.23 4.43 -14.24
CA PHE A 256 25.30 3.66 -13.42
C PHE A 256 25.49 2.18 -13.65
N SER A 257 24.88 1.39 -12.77
CA SER A 257 24.72 -0.05 -12.96
C SER A 257 23.35 -0.47 -12.43
N ALA A 258 22.85 -1.59 -12.92
CA ALA A 258 21.55 -2.12 -12.57
C ALA A 258 21.60 -3.65 -12.46
N ARG A 259 20.78 -4.19 -11.57
CA ARG A 259 20.58 -5.62 -11.41
C ARG A 259 19.10 -5.94 -11.38
N PHE A 260 18.70 -6.88 -12.23
CA PHE A 260 17.33 -7.40 -12.33
C PHE A 260 17.36 -8.85 -11.84
N GLU A 261 16.64 -9.16 -10.77
CA GLU A 261 16.68 -10.46 -10.11
C GLU A 261 15.27 -10.97 -9.80
N GLY A 262 15.12 -12.29 -9.84
CA GLY A 262 13.88 -12.95 -9.51
C GLY A 262 13.78 -14.32 -10.18
N PHE A 263 12.60 -14.63 -10.69
CA PHE A 263 12.30 -15.91 -11.31
C PHE A 263 11.65 -15.74 -12.67
N ILE A 264 11.88 -16.72 -13.53
CA ILE A 264 11.23 -16.88 -14.82
C ILE A 264 10.44 -18.20 -14.84
N LEU A 265 9.18 -18.14 -15.22
CA LEU A 265 8.32 -19.31 -15.41
C LEU A 265 8.47 -19.82 -16.85
N ALA A 266 8.93 -21.07 -17.00
CA ALA A 266 9.06 -21.69 -18.30
C ALA A 266 7.69 -22.02 -18.90
N LYS A 267 7.43 -21.51 -20.11
CA LYS A 267 6.18 -21.78 -20.84
C LYS A 267 6.15 -23.16 -21.49
N TYR A 268 7.29 -23.64 -21.98
CA TYR A 268 7.43 -24.91 -22.71
C TYR A 268 8.58 -25.75 -22.17
N SER A 269 8.48 -27.07 -22.33
CA SER A 269 9.56 -28.02 -22.01
C SER A 269 10.51 -28.13 -23.21
N GLU A 270 11.32 -27.11 -23.41
CA GLU A 270 12.20 -26.97 -24.58
C GLU A 270 13.54 -26.35 -24.17
N THR A 271 14.54 -26.47 -25.05
CA THR A 271 15.75 -25.65 -24.93
C THR A 271 15.41 -24.22 -25.35
N MET A 272 15.34 -23.32 -24.36
CA MET A 272 15.06 -21.92 -24.57
C MET A 272 16.35 -21.18 -24.96
N THR A 273 16.26 -20.34 -25.98
CA THR A 273 17.33 -19.42 -26.39
C THR A 273 17.02 -18.04 -25.86
N PHE A 274 17.93 -17.49 -25.05
CA PHE A 274 17.87 -16.11 -24.56
C PHE A 274 18.78 -15.24 -25.40
N THR A 275 18.29 -14.06 -25.79
CA THR A 275 19.05 -13.03 -26.51
C THR A 275 19.14 -11.79 -25.63
N LEU A 276 20.35 -11.38 -25.28
CA LEU A 276 20.61 -10.16 -24.50
C LEU A 276 21.33 -9.14 -25.38
N SER A 277 20.66 -8.02 -25.64
CA SER A 277 21.20 -6.92 -26.45
C SER A 277 21.41 -5.68 -25.59
N GLY A 278 22.45 -4.91 -25.83
CA GLY A 278 22.70 -3.65 -25.12
C GLY A 278 23.92 -2.92 -25.66
N ASP A 279 24.08 -1.67 -25.22
CA ASP A 279 25.20 -0.80 -25.62
C ASP A 279 26.47 -1.16 -24.84
N ASN A 280 26.38 -1.19 -23.51
CA ASN A 280 27.51 -1.38 -22.62
C ASN A 280 27.47 -2.76 -21.95
N GLY A 281 27.96 -2.86 -20.70
CA GLY A 281 28.22 -4.14 -20.07
C GLY A 281 26.93 -4.86 -19.67
N ARG A 282 26.84 -6.15 -19.98
CA ARG A 282 25.63 -6.96 -19.80
C ARG A 282 25.96 -8.40 -19.43
N ARG A 283 25.28 -8.97 -18.43
CA ARG A 283 25.36 -10.40 -18.08
C ARG A 283 23.97 -11.01 -17.90
N LEU A 284 23.84 -12.28 -18.24
CA LEU A 284 22.65 -13.09 -17.99
C LEU A 284 23.01 -14.37 -17.22
N TYR A 285 22.23 -14.67 -16.20
CA TYR A 285 22.28 -15.93 -15.45
C TYR A 285 20.89 -16.56 -15.45
N ILE A 286 20.83 -17.88 -15.69
CA ILE A 286 19.64 -18.71 -15.49
C ILE A 286 20.07 -19.95 -14.68
N ALA A 287 19.33 -20.28 -13.63
CA ALA A 287 19.68 -21.37 -12.71
C ALA A 287 18.43 -22.01 -12.07
N PRO A 288 18.51 -23.26 -11.57
CA PRO A 288 17.41 -23.86 -10.82
C PRO A 288 17.21 -23.18 -9.46
N VAL A 289 15.98 -23.21 -8.92
CA VAL A 289 15.57 -22.51 -7.68
C VAL A 289 16.30 -23.01 -6.41
N GLY A 290 16.84 -24.24 -6.42
CA GLY A 290 17.56 -24.83 -5.27
C GLY A 290 19.09 -24.64 -5.25
N GLY A 291 19.70 -23.94 -6.22
CA GLY A 291 21.16 -23.81 -6.34
C GLY A 291 21.65 -22.36 -6.31
N GLY A 292 22.96 -22.12 -6.46
CA GLY A 292 23.52 -20.80 -6.79
C GLY A 292 23.28 -20.44 -8.26
N TYR A 293 23.58 -19.20 -8.68
CA TYR A 293 23.48 -18.82 -10.11
C TYR A 293 24.53 -19.50 -10.99
N GLY A 294 25.66 -19.92 -10.41
CA GLY A 294 26.78 -20.48 -11.17
C GLY A 294 27.42 -19.46 -12.11
N THR A 295 27.96 -19.94 -13.23
CA THR A 295 28.57 -19.10 -14.27
C THR A 295 27.49 -18.41 -15.11
N ALA A 296 27.74 -17.18 -15.52
CA ALA A 296 26.86 -16.46 -16.44
C ALA A 296 26.73 -17.21 -17.78
N LEU A 297 25.51 -17.26 -18.32
CA LEU A 297 25.25 -17.79 -19.66
C LEU A 297 25.70 -16.83 -20.75
N ILE A 298 25.59 -15.52 -20.47
CA ILE A 298 26.14 -14.44 -21.30
C ILE A 298 26.97 -13.58 -20.37
N ASP A 299 28.24 -13.35 -20.72
CA ASP A 299 29.13 -12.46 -19.99
C ASP A 299 29.83 -11.50 -20.95
N GLN A 300 29.29 -10.29 -21.06
CA GLN A 300 29.88 -9.19 -21.83
C GLN A 300 29.93 -7.96 -20.92
N PHE A 301 30.65 -8.05 -19.81
CA PHE A 301 30.61 -7.03 -18.76
C PHE A 301 32.02 -6.59 -18.38
N ALA A 302 32.37 -5.37 -18.76
CA ALA A 302 33.58 -4.68 -18.32
C ALA A 302 33.25 -3.77 -17.13
N THR A 303 34.09 -3.76 -16.09
CA THR A 303 33.83 -3.00 -14.84
C THR A 303 33.81 -1.48 -15.05
N ASP A 304 34.51 -0.97 -16.06
CA ASP A 304 34.51 0.44 -16.46
C ASP A 304 33.30 0.81 -17.34
N GLY A 305 32.43 -0.16 -17.64
CA GLY A 305 31.25 -0.02 -18.47
C GLY A 305 31.56 0.27 -19.94
N SER A 306 32.74 -0.07 -20.47
CA SER A 306 33.16 0.29 -21.85
C SER A 306 32.98 -0.83 -22.89
N THR A 307 32.00 -1.72 -22.70
CA THR A 307 31.74 -2.82 -23.65
C THR A 307 31.12 -2.30 -24.95
N THR A 308 31.40 -2.97 -26.07
CA THR A 308 30.84 -2.61 -27.38
C THR A 308 29.36 -2.99 -27.50
N PRO A 309 28.53 -2.14 -28.15
CA PRO A 309 27.16 -2.47 -28.45
C PRO A 309 27.05 -3.79 -29.22
N GLY A 310 26.07 -4.62 -28.85
CA GLY A 310 25.86 -5.89 -29.54
C GLY A 310 24.71 -6.72 -28.99
N SER A 311 24.55 -7.89 -29.60
CA SER A 311 23.55 -8.89 -29.24
C SER A 311 24.23 -10.23 -29.01
N ASN A 312 23.94 -10.88 -27.89
CA ASN A 312 24.52 -12.16 -27.51
C ASN A 312 23.41 -13.16 -27.21
N THR A 313 23.63 -14.42 -27.56
CA THR A 313 22.66 -15.49 -27.33
C THR A 313 23.25 -16.58 -26.44
N ALA A 314 22.38 -17.21 -25.64
CA ALA A 314 22.71 -18.40 -24.88
C ALA A 314 21.48 -19.31 -24.77
N THR A 315 21.69 -20.60 -24.50
CA THR A 315 20.61 -21.57 -24.39
C THR A 315 20.53 -22.18 -22.99
N TYR A 316 19.33 -22.58 -22.58
CA TYR A 316 19.09 -23.28 -21.33
C TYR A 316 17.91 -24.25 -21.48
N ALA A 317 18.08 -25.50 -21.02
CA ALA A 317 17.01 -26.50 -21.05
C ALA A 317 15.99 -26.21 -19.94
N MET A 318 14.73 -25.99 -20.31
CA MET A 318 13.66 -25.64 -19.38
C MET A 318 12.53 -26.66 -19.43
N THR A 319 11.81 -26.83 -18.31
CA THR A 319 10.62 -27.67 -18.19
C THR A 319 9.40 -26.78 -17.99
N ALA A 320 8.35 -26.96 -18.79
CA ALA A 320 7.11 -26.19 -18.69
C ALA A 320 6.54 -26.18 -17.27
N GLY A 321 6.05 -25.03 -16.83
CA GLY A 321 5.48 -24.84 -15.49
C GLY A 321 6.50 -24.80 -14.36
N THR A 322 7.80 -24.91 -14.65
CA THR A 322 8.87 -24.83 -13.65
C THR A 322 9.44 -23.42 -13.57
N PHE A 323 9.66 -22.93 -12.35
CA PHE A 323 10.38 -21.69 -12.09
C PHE A 323 11.89 -21.89 -12.16
N TYR A 324 12.58 -20.93 -12.76
CA TYR A 324 14.05 -20.83 -12.76
C TYR A 324 14.43 -19.46 -12.23
N LYS A 325 15.54 -19.36 -11.52
CA LYS A 325 16.09 -18.05 -11.14
C LYS A 325 16.64 -17.36 -12.37
N ILE A 326 16.43 -16.05 -12.45
CA ILE A 326 16.99 -15.19 -13.49
C ILE A 326 17.70 -14.01 -12.84
N LYS A 327 18.90 -13.71 -13.33
CA LYS A 327 19.60 -12.46 -13.02
C LYS A 327 20.13 -11.82 -14.29
N VAL A 328 19.87 -10.54 -14.46
CA VAL A 328 20.49 -9.69 -15.48
C VAL A 328 21.26 -8.59 -14.79
N GLU A 329 22.52 -8.40 -15.19
CA GLU A 329 23.37 -7.32 -14.72
C GLU A 329 23.66 -6.39 -15.89
N TRP A 330 23.59 -5.08 -15.66
CA TRP A 330 23.83 -4.04 -16.65
C TRP A 330 24.71 -2.94 -16.05
N ASN A 331 25.69 -2.43 -16.79
CA ASN A 331 26.37 -1.20 -16.44
C ASN A 331 26.60 -0.32 -17.66
N ASP A 332 26.68 0.98 -17.39
CA ASP A 332 26.88 1.98 -18.42
C ASP A 332 28.01 2.93 -18.05
N GLY A 333 29.01 2.98 -18.93
CA GLY A 333 30.16 3.85 -18.78
C GLY A 333 30.10 5.13 -19.61
N GLY A 334 29.13 5.25 -20.52
CA GLY A 334 29.00 6.30 -21.52
C GLY A 334 27.81 7.21 -21.22
N VAL A 335 27.17 7.74 -22.26
CA VAL A 335 25.93 8.52 -22.14
C VAL A 335 24.77 7.93 -22.95
N SER A 336 25.09 7.09 -23.94
CA SER A 336 24.11 6.28 -24.68
C SER A 336 23.96 4.96 -23.96
N ASN A 337 22.73 4.56 -23.68
CA ASN A 337 22.43 3.33 -22.96
C ASN A 337 21.26 2.59 -23.61
N SER A 338 21.32 1.26 -23.62
CA SER A 338 20.22 0.37 -24.01
C SER A 338 20.38 -1.02 -23.41
N LEU A 339 19.27 -1.72 -23.17
CA LEU A 339 19.26 -3.09 -22.67
C LEU A 339 17.95 -3.79 -23.03
N LYS A 340 18.03 -4.95 -23.70
CA LYS A 340 16.85 -5.74 -24.09
C LYS A 340 17.10 -7.23 -23.88
N LEU A 341 16.18 -7.89 -23.18
CA LEU A 341 16.15 -9.35 -22.99
C LEU A 341 15.00 -9.96 -23.78
N GLU A 342 15.34 -10.91 -24.66
CA GLU A 342 14.39 -11.66 -25.47
C GLU A 342 14.56 -13.17 -25.24
N TRP A 343 13.50 -13.94 -25.53
CA TRP A 343 13.52 -15.41 -25.50
C TRP A 343 12.92 -16.01 -26.78
N SER A 344 13.33 -17.22 -27.16
CA SER A 344 12.78 -17.97 -28.27
C SER A 344 13.03 -19.48 -28.12
N SER A 345 12.17 -20.31 -28.69
CA SER A 345 12.31 -21.77 -28.73
C SER A 345 11.52 -22.31 -29.92
N THR A 346 11.40 -23.63 -30.07
CA THR A 346 10.63 -24.25 -31.15
C THR A 346 9.17 -23.79 -31.16
N SER A 347 8.56 -23.67 -29.97
CA SER A 347 7.16 -23.23 -29.80
C SER A 347 7.01 -21.76 -29.34
N GLN A 348 8.13 -21.06 -29.13
CA GLN A 348 8.17 -19.67 -28.69
C GLN A 348 8.85 -18.79 -29.75
N THR A 349 8.06 -18.00 -30.48
CA THR A 349 8.62 -16.97 -31.38
C THR A 349 9.49 -15.99 -30.61
N GLN A 350 10.54 -15.45 -31.24
CA GLN A 350 11.39 -14.45 -30.59
C GLN A 350 10.58 -13.21 -30.20
N GLN A 351 10.63 -12.86 -28.92
CA GLN A 351 10.02 -11.65 -28.37
C GLN A 351 10.72 -11.26 -27.08
N VAL A 352 10.54 -10.00 -26.66
CA VAL A 352 10.88 -9.55 -25.29
C VAL A 352 10.19 -10.47 -24.29
N VAL A 353 10.92 -10.88 -23.24
CA VAL A 353 10.35 -11.76 -22.21
C VAL A 353 9.16 -11.05 -21.55
N PRO A 354 7.92 -11.57 -21.69
CA PRO A 354 6.74 -10.89 -21.15
C PRO A 354 6.76 -10.88 -19.62
N TYR A 355 6.35 -9.77 -19.01
CA TYR A 355 6.35 -9.59 -17.54
C TYR A 355 5.59 -10.68 -16.79
N LYS A 356 4.54 -11.25 -17.41
CA LYS A 356 3.72 -12.32 -16.83
C LYS A 356 4.45 -13.62 -16.55
N TYR A 357 5.62 -13.79 -17.15
CA TYR A 357 6.51 -14.92 -16.89
C TYR A 357 7.67 -14.55 -15.97
N LEU A 358 7.75 -13.29 -15.51
CA LEU A 358 8.79 -12.77 -14.64
C LEU A 358 8.20 -12.48 -13.26
N TYR A 359 8.86 -13.01 -12.22
CA TYR A 359 8.42 -12.88 -10.84
C TYR A 359 9.54 -12.24 -10.03
N PRO A 360 9.26 -11.28 -9.15
CA PRO A 360 10.29 -10.65 -8.34
C PRO A 360 10.90 -11.64 -7.33
N MET A 361 12.02 -11.27 -6.74
CA MET A 361 12.60 -12.03 -5.64
C MET A 361 11.63 -12.10 -4.46
N ALA A 362 11.66 -13.23 -3.76
CA ALA A 362 10.99 -13.34 -2.48
C ALA A 362 11.60 -12.35 -1.48
N GLU A 363 10.76 -11.66 -0.72
CA GLU A 363 11.19 -10.60 0.19
C GLU A 363 10.37 -10.65 1.49
N TYR A 364 11.04 -10.41 2.62
CA TYR A 364 10.37 -10.24 3.91
C TYR A 364 9.67 -8.89 3.95
N ARG A 365 8.36 -8.89 4.23
CA ARG A 365 7.53 -7.68 4.22
C ARG A 365 6.66 -7.60 5.46
N PRO A 366 6.36 -6.38 5.98
CA PRO A 366 5.39 -6.22 7.04
C PRO A 366 4.04 -6.85 6.69
N LEU A 367 3.34 -7.38 7.69
CA LEU A 367 2.08 -8.09 7.46
C LEU A 367 1.01 -7.21 6.83
N TYR A 368 0.87 -5.96 7.27
CA TYR A 368 0.00 -4.99 6.62
C TYR A 368 0.53 -3.58 6.81
N GLU A 369 0.48 -2.81 5.73
CA GLU A 369 0.81 -1.39 5.71
C GLU A 369 -0.41 -0.56 5.32
N SER A 370 -0.49 0.67 5.83
CA SER A 370 -1.59 1.60 5.57
C SER A 370 -1.10 2.80 4.79
N HIS A 371 -1.43 2.85 3.50
CA HIS A 371 -1.14 3.95 2.59
C HIS A 371 -2.43 4.61 2.12
N VAL A 372 -3.22 5.09 3.07
CA VAL A 372 -4.51 5.75 2.80
C VAL A 372 -4.36 7.26 2.72
N PHE A 373 -5.29 7.91 2.03
CA PHE A 373 -5.38 9.37 1.99
C PHE A 373 -6.84 9.83 2.00
N PHE A 374 -7.07 11.04 2.50
CA PHE A 374 -8.37 11.67 2.66
C PHE A 374 -8.31 13.08 2.08
N GLN A 375 -8.86 13.26 0.88
CA GLN A 375 -8.87 14.55 0.16
C GLN A 375 -9.96 15.50 0.66
N LEU A 376 -11.06 14.94 1.16
CA LEU A 376 -12.21 15.69 1.66
C LEU A 376 -12.34 15.48 3.17
N PRO A 377 -12.99 16.43 3.89
CA PRO A 377 -13.34 16.25 5.29
C PRO A 377 -14.08 14.92 5.50
N THR A 378 -13.41 13.99 6.18
CA THR A 378 -13.91 12.63 6.40
C THR A 378 -14.21 12.48 7.89
N ASN A 379 -15.35 11.85 8.21
CA ASN A 379 -15.66 11.53 9.59
C ASN A 379 -14.56 10.63 10.17
N PRO A 380 -13.98 10.94 11.34
CA PRO A 380 -12.92 10.14 11.93
C PRO A 380 -13.27 8.66 12.10
N ALA A 381 -14.54 8.32 12.38
CA ALA A 381 -14.98 6.93 12.47
C ALA A 381 -14.86 6.19 11.13
N ASP A 382 -15.17 6.88 10.02
CA ASP A 382 -15.03 6.32 8.67
C ASP A 382 -13.55 6.23 8.27
N ALA A 383 -12.74 7.25 8.60
CA ALA A 383 -11.30 7.22 8.35
C ALA A 383 -10.60 6.06 9.07
N ILE A 384 -10.94 5.82 10.34
CA ILE A 384 -10.43 4.67 11.10
C ILE A 384 -10.92 3.36 10.48
N ARG A 385 -12.20 3.27 10.07
CA ARG A 385 -12.73 2.09 9.40
C ARG A 385 -11.98 1.80 8.11
N THR A 386 -11.66 2.83 7.31
CA THR A 386 -10.87 2.68 6.09
C THR A 386 -9.51 2.05 6.37
N ILE A 387 -8.76 2.54 7.37
CA ILE A 387 -7.46 1.96 7.74
C ILE A 387 -7.64 0.50 8.17
N LEU A 388 -8.59 0.23 9.07
CA LEU A 388 -8.83 -1.12 9.58
C LEU A 388 -9.22 -2.11 8.48
N GLN A 389 -10.01 -1.69 7.50
CA GLN A 389 -10.37 -2.51 6.34
C GLN A 389 -9.16 -2.85 5.46
N GLN A 390 -8.21 -1.93 5.28
CA GLN A 390 -7.00 -2.17 4.49
C GLN A 390 -6.00 -3.11 5.17
N THR A 391 -6.17 -3.39 6.46
CA THR A 391 -5.23 -4.19 7.25
C THR A 391 -5.92 -5.40 7.91
N ASN A 392 -7.06 -5.84 7.35
CA ASN A 392 -7.84 -6.97 7.86
C ASN A 392 -8.07 -6.90 9.37
N SER A 393 -8.37 -5.71 9.86
CA SER A 393 -8.40 -5.37 11.27
C SER A 393 -9.77 -4.86 11.69
N LEU A 394 -10.02 -4.90 12.99
CA LEU A 394 -11.23 -4.41 13.63
C LEU A 394 -10.89 -3.62 14.89
N LYS A 395 -11.91 -2.96 15.42
CA LYS A 395 -11.87 -2.35 16.74
C LYS A 395 -13.05 -2.82 17.59
N GLN A 396 -12.80 -2.95 18.88
CA GLN A 396 -13.81 -3.22 19.91
C GLN A 396 -13.73 -2.14 20.99
N ASP A 397 -14.87 -1.82 21.61
CA ASP A 397 -14.91 -1.04 22.84
C ASP A 397 -15.20 -2.00 24.01
N VAL A 398 -14.23 -2.15 24.90
CA VAL A 398 -14.30 -3.03 26.06
C VAL A 398 -14.11 -2.18 27.30
N ASN A 399 -15.15 -2.07 28.12
CA ASN A 399 -15.14 -1.27 29.36
C ASN A 399 -14.73 0.21 29.13
N GLY A 400 -15.17 0.81 28.02
CA GLY A 400 -14.81 2.19 27.67
C GLY A 400 -13.41 2.33 27.08
N LYS A 401 -12.71 1.23 26.81
CA LYS A 401 -11.38 1.21 26.18
C LYS A 401 -11.46 0.62 24.78
N LEU A 402 -10.88 1.33 23.81
CA LEU A 402 -10.73 0.89 22.44
C LEU A 402 -9.59 -0.12 22.35
N ARG A 403 -9.93 -1.30 21.86
CA ARG A 403 -9.02 -2.36 21.46
C ARG A 403 -8.98 -2.47 19.95
N PHE A 404 -7.81 -2.75 19.40
CA PHE A 404 -7.57 -2.96 17.99
C PHE A 404 -6.90 -4.33 17.81
N TYR A 405 -7.26 -5.02 16.73
CA TYR A 405 -6.70 -6.34 16.43
C TYR A 405 -6.91 -6.67 14.96
N CYS A 406 -6.00 -7.47 14.39
CA CYS A 406 -6.19 -8.12 13.11
C CYS A 406 -6.99 -9.42 13.30
N PHE A 407 -7.79 -9.82 12.31
CA PHE A 407 -8.49 -11.11 12.36
C PHE A 407 -7.54 -12.30 12.55
N GLU A 408 -6.32 -12.20 12.00
CA GLU A 408 -5.28 -13.24 12.10
C GLU A 408 -4.72 -13.41 13.52
N GLN A 409 -4.94 -12.43 14.41
CA GLN A 409 -4.55 -12.53 15.83
C GLN A 409 -5.60 -13.24 16.68
N LEU A 410 -6.81 -13.43 16.14
CA LEU A 410 -7.93 -13.95 16.91
C LEU A 410 -7.80 -15.46 17.11
N SER A 411 -8.14 -15.90 18.32
CA SER A 411 -8.36 -17.31 18.64
C SER A 411 -9.70 -17.43 19.36
N PRO A 412 -10.39 -18.59 19.28
CA PRO A 412 -11.66 -18.78 19.96
C PRO A 412 -11.55 -18.46 21.46
N SER A 413 -12.25 -17.43 21.91
CA SER A 413 -12.20 -16.94 23.30
C SER A 413 -13.26 -17.58 24.19
N PHE A 414 -14.31 -18.15 23.58
CA PHE A 414 -15.48 -18.68 24.27
C PHE A 414 -16.08 -19.85 23.49
N THR A 415 -16.83 -20.72 24.16
CA THR A 415 -17.59 -21.81 23.51
C THR A 415 -19.08 -21.66 23.82
N LEU A 416 -19.89 -21.42 22.79
CA LEU A 416 -21.34 -21.54 22.85
C LEU A 416 -21.74 -22.99 22.51
N ASP A 417 -22.34 -23.69 23.47
CA ASP A 417 -22.75 -25.08 23.35
C ASP A 417 -24.23 -25.30 23.73
N ASP A 418 -24.77 -26.52 23.53
CA ASP A 418 -26.16 -26.84 23.91
C ASP A 418 -26.47 -26.54 25.40
N SER A 419 -25.46 -26.52 26.27
CA SER A 419 -25.63 -26.21 27.70
C SER A 419 -25.92 -24.73 27.95
N ASN A 420 -25.38 -23.84 27.11
CA ASN A 420 -25.47 -22.39 27.26
C ASN A 420 -26.23 -21.69 26.10
N ILE A 421 -26.69 -22.44 25.10
CA ILE A 421 -27.59 -21.97 24.05
C ILE A 421 -29.05 -22.21 24.47
N ASP A 422 -29.89 -21.17 24.39
CA ASP A 422 -31.33 -21.22 24.62
C ASP A 422 -32.08 -21.47 23.30
N SER A 423 -31.77 -20.65 22.29
CA SER A 423 -32.33 -20.81 20.95
C SER A 423 -31.26 -20.71 19.88
N PHE A 424 -31.40 -21.53 18.84
CA PHE A 424 -30.50 -21.56 17.69
C PHE A 424 -31.34 -21.57 16.41
N LYS A 425 -31.17 -20.51 15.63
CA LYS A 425 -31.83 -20.32 14.33
C LYS A 425 -30.77 -20.19 13.25
N PHE A 426 -30.76 -21.14 12.33
CA PHE A 426 -29.96 -21.01 11.13
C PHE A 426 -30.62 -19.98 10.21
N ARG A 427 -29.85 -19.01 9.72
CA ARG A 427 -30.32 -18.15 8.64
C ARG A 427 -30.08 -18.89 7.33
N PRO A 428 -31.13 -19.30 6.60
CA PRO A 428 -30.93 -19.74 5.23
C PRO A 428 -30.28 -18.61 4.45
N ARG A 429 -29.33 -18.95 3.56
CA ARG A 429 -28.68 -17.97 2.70
C ARG A 429 -29.75 -17.18 1.95
N ASP A 430 -29.62 -15.86 1.96
CA ASP A 430 -30.33 -15.03 0.99
C ASP A 430 -29.58 -15.10 -0.35
N ILE A 431 -30.05 -16.00 -1.22
CA ILE A 431 -29.49 -16.27 -2.56
C ILE A 431 -29.70 -15.07 -3.52
N LEU A 432 -30.36 -13.99 -3.08
CA LEU A 432 -30.62 -12.82 -3.94
C LEU A 432 -29.85 -11.56 -3.50
N GLN A 433 -29.37 -11.47 -2.24
CA GLN A 433 -28.64 -10.29 -1.75
C GLN A 433 -27.13 -10.34 -1.97
N ASN A 434 -26.48 -11.50 -1.82
CA ASN A 434 -25.01 -11.62 -1.88
C ASN A 434 -24.49 -12.31 -3.17
N ASP A 435 -25.39 -12.91 -3.93
CA ASP A 435 -25.10 -13.79 -5.08
C ASP A 435 -24.99 -13.02 -6.42
N VAL A 436 -24.66 -11.74 -6.35
CA VAL A 436 -24.45 -10.90 -7.54
C VAL A 436 -23.05 -11.15 -8.10
N TYR A 437 -22.03 -11.36 -7.27
CA TYR A 437 -20.62 -11.39 -7.70
C TYR A 437 -20.04 -12.80 -7.78
N THR A 438 -19.17 -12.99 -8.77
CA THR A 438 -18.40 -14.23 -9.03
C THR A 438 -16.93 -14.11 -8.61
N ALA A 439 -16.43 -12.88 -8.51
CA ALA A 439 -15.06 -12.58 -8.08
C ALA A 439 -14.98 -11.18 -7.46
N TYR A 440 -13.92 -10.96 -6.69
CA TYR A 440 -13.55 -9.63 -6.19
C TYR A 440 -12.27 -9.20 -6.89
N GLU A 441 -12.17 -7.91 -7.22
CA GLU A 441 -11.02 -7.28 -7.84
C GLU A 441 -10.52 -6.12 -6.98
N ALA A 442 -9.21 -5.99 -6.83
CA ALA A 442 -8.60 -4.87 -6.12
C ALA A 442 -8.27 -3.73 -7.09
N ASP A 443 -8.80 -2.53 -6.81
CA ASP A 443 -8.35 -1.28 -7.42
C ASP A 443 -7.31 -0.61 -6.51
N PHE A 444 -6.05 -0.57 -6.94
CA PHE A 444 -4.96 0.00 -6.16
C PHE A 444 -3.80 0.48 -7.04
N LYS A 445 -2.91 1.25 -6.43
CA LYS A 445 -1.58 1.55 -6.97
C LYS A 445 -0.55 0.66 -6.30
N ASP A 446 0.30 0.03 -7.10
CA ASP A 446 1.23 -1.00 -6.63
C ASP A 446 2.45 -0.35 -5.97
N LEU A 447 2.67 -0.65 -4.69
CA LEU A 447 3.82 -0.17 -3.92
C LEU A 447 5.14 -0.72 -4.45
N ASP A 448 5.11 -1.86 -5.14
CA ASP A 448 6.29 -2.48 -5.73
C ASP A 448 6.79 -1.75 -6.97
N LEU A 449 5.94 -0.94 -7.61
CA LEU A 449 6.32 -0.16 -8.78
C LEU A 449 6.91 1.19 -8.36
N LEU A 450 7.90 1.66 -9.12
CA LEU A 450 8.59 2.90 -8.82
C LEU A 450 7.63 4.10 -8.76
N TYR A 451 6.71 4.17 -9.71
CA TYR A 451 5.83 5.32 -9.96
C TYR A 451 4.43 5.19 -9.34
N LEU A 452 4.17 4.17 -8.52
CA LEU A 452 2.84 3.89 -7.95
C LEU A 452 1.76 3.84 -9.04
N GLU A 453 2.02 3.03 -10.06
CA GLU A 453 1.09 2.80 -11.16
C GLU A 453 0.07 1.73 -10.78
N LYS A 454 -1.06 1.70 -11.49
CA LYS A 454 -1.99 0.58 -11.35
C LYS A 454 -1.36 -0.67 -11.98
N PRO A 455 -1.57 -1.86 -11.40
CA PRO A 455 -1.05 -3.09 -11.98
C PRO A 455 -1.70 -3.32 -13.37
N GLU A 456 -0.90 -3.70 -14.37
CA GLU A 456 -1.42 -3.97 -15.72
C GLU A 456 -2.45 -5.10 -15.74
N THR A 457 -2.17 -6.16 -14.98
CA THR A 457 -3.13 -7.23 -14.71
C THR A 457 -3.71 -7.03 -13.30
N PRO A 458 -5.03 -6.85 -13.17
CA PRO A 458 -5.65 -6.62 -11.87
C PRO A 458 -5.55 -7.85 -10.98
N ILE A 459 -5.45 -7.63 -9.66
CA ILE A 459 -5.50 -8.73 -8.69
C ILE A 459 -6.95 -9.10 -8.44
N GLN A 460 -7.31 -10.32 -8.82
CA GLN A 460 -8.65 -10.88 -8.64
C GLN A 460 -8.61 -12.16 -7.80
N VAL A 461 -9.66 -12.36 -7.00
CA VAL A 461 -9.90 -13.60 -6.25
C VAL A 461 -11.31 -14.08 -6.55
N ALA A 462 -11.41 -15.29 -7.10
CA ALA A 462 -12.68 -15.92 -7.44
C ALA A 462 -13.39 -16.44 -6.18
N ILE A 463 -14.71 -16.56 -6.25
CA ILE A 463 -15.54 -17.15 -5.19
C ILE A 463 -15.82 -18.61 -5.57
N ASP A 464 -15.21 -19.56 -4.85
CA ASP A 464 -15.19 -21.00 -5.20
C ASP A 464 -16.58 -21.68 -5.24
N THR A 465 -17.61 -21.07 -4.67
CA THR A 465 -18.92 -21.70 -4.46
C THR A 465 -19.90 -21.54 -5.62
N PHE A 466 -19.52 -20.85 -6.69
CA PHE A 466 -20.39 -20.60 -7.85
C PHE A 466 -20.10 -21.54 -9.03
N SER A 467 -21.11 -22.31 -9.43
CA SER A 467 -21.12 -22.94 -10.76
C SER A 467 -21.43 -21.89 -11.83
N ARG A 468 -20.53 -21.74 -12.82
CA ARG A 468 -20.58 -20.79 -13.96
C ARG A 468 -21.87 -20.87 -14.81
N LYS A 469 -23.01 -20.41 -14.29
CA LYS A 469 -24.24 -20.19 -15.07
C LYS A 469 -24.63 -18.71 -14.96
N GLY A 470 -23.96 -17.84 -15.73
CA GLY A 470 -24.34 -16.41 -15.76
C GLY A 470 -23.33 -15.42 -16.35
N GLY A 471 -22.07 -15.82 -16.57
CA GLY A 471 -20.99 -14.87 -16.92
C GLY A 471 -20.25 -14.36 -15.69
N GLU A 472 -19.19 -13.58 -15.89
CA GLU A 472 -18.41 -12.97 -14.80
C GLU A 472 -19.08 -11.68 -14.32
N ASN A 473 -19.30 -11.58 -13.01
CA ASN A 473 -19.66 -10.34 -12.34
C ASN A 473 -18.65 -10.06 -11.22
N ILE A 474 -18.07 -8.87 -11.19
CA ILE A 474 -16.88 -8.56 -10.41
C ILE A 474 -17.15 -7.39 -9.47
N LYS A 475 -16.88 -7.58 -8.17
CA LYS A 475 -16.92 -6.48 -7.20
C LYS A 475 -15.54 -5.83 -7.12
N VAL A 476 -15.47 -4.56 -7.52
CA VAL A 476 -14.24 -3.76 -7.39
C VAL A 476 -14.14 -3.20 -5.97
N VAL A 477 -12.99 -3.42 -5.33
CA VAL A 477 -12.66 -2.97 -3.98
C VAL A 477 -11.50 -1.99 -4.05
N ASN A 478 -11.68 -0.77 -3.56
CA ASN A 478 -10.58 0.20 -3.45
C ASN A 478 -9.61 -0.20 -2.33
N CYS A 479 -8.38 -0.50 -2.71
CA CYS A 479 -7.28 -0.89 -1.82
C CYS A 479 -6.18 0.20 -1.70
N PHE A 480 -6.47 1.43 -2.14
CA PHE A 480 -5.55 2.59 -2.08
C PHE A 480 -4.17 2.27 -2.69
N ASN A 481 -3.06 2.57 -2.01
CA ASN A 481 -1.76 2.05 -2.42
C ASN A 481 -1.45 0.83 -1.56
N THR A 482 -1.09 -0.27 -2.19
CA THR A 482 -0.75 -1.51 -1.47
C THR A 482 0.12 -2.39 -2.35
N THR A 483 0.66 -3.48 -1.79
CA THR A 483 1.35 -4.50 -2.59
C THR A 483 0.32 -5.48 -3.16
N ARG A 484 0.66 -6.16 -4.26
CA ARG A 484 -0.21 -7.20 -4.85
C ARG A 484 -0.57 -8.30 -3.86
N TRP A 485 0.37 -8.67 -3.01
CA TRP A 485 0.16 -9.67 -1.96
C TRP A 485 -0.84 -9.19 -0.88
N GLN A 486 -0.69 -7.96 -0.38
CA GLN A 486 -1.61 -7.41 0.62
C GLN A 486 -3.02 -7.20 0.03
N ALA A 487 -3.13 -6.71 -1.21
CA ALA A 487 -4.39 -6.63 -1.93
C ALA A 487 -5.12 -7.99 -1.96
N ARG A 488 -4.40 -9.06 -2.32
CA ARG A 488 -4.95 -10.42 -2.33
C ARG A 488 -5.48 -10.85 -0.96
N LYS A 489 -4.72 -10.60 0.13
CA LYS A 489 -5.17 -10.90 1.50
C LYS A 489 -6.43 -10.13 1.89
N ILE A 490 -6.53 -8.85 1.50
CA ILE A 490 -7.73 -8.03 1.75
C ILE A 490 -8.95 -8.65 1.04
N LEU A 491 -8.81 -8.98 -0.25
CA LEU A 491 -9.90 -9.58 -1.02
C LEU A 491 -10.36 -10.92 -0.44
N GLN A 492 -9.42 -11.79 -0.03
CA GLN A 492 -9.73 -13.07 0.60
C GLN A 492 -10.53 -12.89 1.89
N THR A 493 -10.13 -11.95 2.75
CA THR A 493 -10.85 -11.64 3.99
C THR A 493 -12.23 -11.06 3.71
N LEU A 494 -12.39 -10.18 2.72
CA LEU A 494 -13.69 -9.64 2.32
C LEU A 494 -14.62 -10.72 1.77
N ILE A 495 -14.12 -11.61 0.92
CA ILE A 495 -14.88 -12.77 0.44
C ILE A 495 -15.33 -13.63 1.63
N LYS A 496 -14.44 -13.90 2.60
CA LYS A 496 -14.80 -14.63 3.83
C LYS A 496 -15.87 -13.93 4.66
N LEU A 497 -15.91 -12.60 4.67
CA LEU A 497 -16.89 -11.83 5.44
C LEU A 497 -18.23 -11.68 4.72
N GLU A 498 -18.22 -11.56 3.39
CA GLU A 498 -19.40 -11.15 2.62
C GLU A 498 -20.01 -12.26 1.77
N ALA A 499 -19.21 -13.22 1.30
CA ALA A 499 -19.59 -14.13 0.21
C ALA A 499 -19.35 -15.62 0.49
N THR A 500 -18.56 -16.00 1.51
CA THR A 500 -18.39 -17.43 1.83
C THR A 500 -19.63 -18.01 2.49
N ASN A 501 -19.90 -19.26 2.12
CA ASN A 501 -21.13 -19.99 2.45
C ASN A 501 -21.06 -20.74 3.78
N GLY A 502 -20.43 -20.12 4.77
CA GLY A 502 -20.36 -20.64 6.13
C GLY A 502 -21.71 -20.59 6.86
N LEU A 503 -21.77 -21.24 8.02
CA LEU A 503 -22.91 -21.12 8.93
C LEU A 503 -23.18 -19.65 9.28
N ILE A 504 -24.36 -19.11 8.97
CA ILE A 504 -24.88 -17.89 9.60
C ILE A 504 -25.99 -18.29 10.56
N ALA A 505 -25.82 -17.99 11.85
CA ALA A 505 -26.79 -18.37 12.87
C ALA A 505 -27.11 -17.20 13.79
N ASP A 506 -28.39 -17.10 14.16
CA ASP A 506 -28.82 -16.32 15.30
C ASP A 506 -28.89 -17.25 16.51
N ILE A 507 -28.18 -16.87 17.57
CA ILE A 507 -28.07 -17.61 18.82
C ILE A 507 -28.59 -16.73 19.95
N GLU A 508 -29.55 -17.22 20.71
CA GLU A 508 -29.87 -16.65 22.03
C GLU A 508 -29.19 -17.51 23.09
N SER A 509 -28.35 -16.89 23.92
CA SER A 509 -27.69 -17.61 25.02
C SER A 509 -28.56 -17.67 26.28
N LYS A 510 -28.40 -18.73 27.07
CA LYS A 510 -28.90 -18.84 28.44
C LYS A 510 -28.05 -17.96 29.38
N MET A 511 -28.68 -17.01 30.09
CA MET A 511 -28.25 -16.20 31.26
C MET A 511 -26.75 -15.90 31.46
N SER A 512 -26.38 -14.61 31.51
CA SER A 512 -25.17 -13.94 32.08
C SER A 512 -23.73 -14.48 31.85
N LYS A 513 -23.53 -15.70 31.35
CA LYS A 513 -22.21 -16.30 31.12
C LYS A 513 -21.56 -15.90 29.80
N SER A 514 -22.33 -15.30 28.89
CA SER A 514 -21.90 -14.87 27.55
C SER A 514 -21.63 -13.37 27.47
N TYR A 515 -21.72 -12.61 28.58
CA TYR A 515 -21.32 -11.20 28.65
C TYR A 515 -19.89 -10.90 28.16
N PRO A 516 -18.91 -11.81 28.33
CA PRO A 516 -17.57 -11.57 27.80
C PRO A 516 -17.48 -11.52 26.27
N VAL A 517 -18.44 -12.12 25.55
CA VAL A 517 -18.39 -12.28 24.08
C VAL A 517 -18.77 -10.98 23.37
N MET A 518 -17.89 -10.35 22.63
CA MET A 518 -18.16 -9.07 21.96
C MET A 518 -18.27 -9.22 20.44
N PRO A 519 -18.94 -8.29 19.74
CA PRO A 519 -18.88 -8.24 18.28
C PRO A 519 -17.42 -8.16 17.81
N GLY A 520 -17.03 -9.04 16.90
CA GLY A 520 -15.67 -9.18 16.40
C GLY A 520 -14.81 -10.23 17.13
N ASP A 521 -15.35 -10.94 18.13
CA ASP A 521 -14.69 -12.09 18.74
C ASP A 521 -14.80 -13.34 17.86
N LEU A 522 -13.78 -14.20 17.91
CA LEU A 522 -13.92 -15.59 17.48
C LEU A 522 -14.38 -16.44 18.66
N ILE A 523 -15.34 -17.32 18.41
CA ILE A 523 -15.88 -18.27 19.39
C ILE A 523 -16.04 -19.65 18.75
N ASN A 524 -16.10 -20.69 19.57
CA ASN A 524 -16.56 -22.00 19.15
C ASN A 524 -18.07 -22.09 19.30
N VAL A 525 -18.76 -22.60 18.29
CA VAL A 525 -20.19 -22.90 18.32
C VAL A 525 -20.38 -24.39 18.13
N GLN A 526 -20.92 -25.05 19.14
CA GLN A 526 -21.27 -26.46 19.13
C GLN A 526 -22.77 -26.58 19.41
N HIS A 527 -23.52 -27.22 18.53
CA HIS A 527 -24.96 -27.37 18.77
C HIS A 527 -25.45 -28.65 18.10
N ARG A 528 -26.43 -29.32 18.71
CA ARG A 528 -27.04 -30.54 18.15
C ARG A 528 -27.52 -30.41 16.71
N LYS A 529 -28.00 -29.21 16.31
CA LYS A 529 -28.42 -28.93 14.91
C LYS A 529 -27.25 -28.87 13.91
N LEU A 530 -26.01 -28.79 14.40
CA LEU A 530 -24.78 -28.85 13.60
C LEU A 530 -24.20 -30.28 13.55
N GLY A 531 -24.94 -31.29 14.00
CA GLY A 531 -24.43 -32.66 14.15
C GLY A 531 -23.47 -32.84 15.33
N GLY A 532 -23.42 -31.87 16.26
CA GLY A 532 -22.54 -31.91 17.43
C GLY A 532 -21.08 -31.53 17.16
N SER A 533 -20.71 -31.20 15.91
CA SER A 533 -19.38 -30.69 15.58
C SER A 533 -19.20 -29.24 16.05
N SER A 534 -18.04 -28.92 16.61
CA SER A 534 -17.66 -27.54 16.94
C SER A 534 -17.25 -26.80 15.67
N ARG A 535 -17.74 -25.57 15.50
CA ARG A 535 -17.40 -24.67 14.40
C ARG A 535 -16.81 -23.38 14.95
N VAL A 536 -15.73 -22.89 14.37
CA VAL A 536 -15.18 -21.57 14.72
C VAL A 536 -16.04 -20.51 14.02
N CYS A 537 -16.57 -19.55 14.78
CA CYS A 537 -17.44 -18.51 14.27
C CYS A 537 -16.99 -17.13 14.74
N LEU A 538 -17.05 -16.16 13.84
CA LEU A 538 -16.95 -14.74 14.11
C LEU A 538 -18.30 -14.20 14.59
N VAL A 539 -18.29 -13.47 15.70
CA VAL A 539 -19.46 -12.77 16.23
C VAL A 539 -19.68 -11.48 15.43
N ARG A 540 -20.73 -11.41 14.62
CA ARG A 540 -21.05 -10.24 13.78
C ARG A 540 -21.79 -9.16 14.57
N SER A 541 -22.64 -9.56 15.50
CA SER A 541 -23.37 -8.68 16.39
C SER A 541 -23.62 -9.39 17.72
N ALA A 542 -23.77 -8.60 18.77
CA ALA A 542 -24.14 -9.06 20.09
C ALA A 542 -24.97 -7.96 20.74
N THR A 543 -26.25 -8.24 20.99
CA THR A 543 -27.20 -7.27 21.54
C THR A 543 -27.82 -7.80 22.82
N ASP A 544 -27.90 -6.91 23.81
CA ASP A 544 -28.66 -7.16 25.03
C ASP A 544 -30.15 -6.95 24.71
N LYS A 545 -31.02 -7.84 25.18
CA LYS A 545 -32.47 -7.63 25.03
C LYS A 545 -32.90 -6.47 25.91
N ALA A 546 -33.59 -5.49 25.32
CA ALA A 546 -34.12 -4.35 26.07
C ALA A 546 -35.12 -4.80 27.14
N VAL A 547 -34.98 -4.23 28.34
CA VAL A 547 -35.92 -4.42 29.45
C VAL A 547 -37.16 -3.57 29.16
N ALA A 548 -38.23 -4.19 28.67
CA ALA A 548 -39.55 -3.57 28.82
C ALA A 548 -39.90 -3.66 30.32
N GLU A 549 -40.26 -2.54 30.96
CA GLU A 549 -40.80 -2.55 32.32
C GLU A 549 -41.91 -3.61 32.40
N VAL A 550 -41.76 -4.67 33.22
CA VAL A 550 -42.81 -5.46 33.92
C VAL A 550 -42.19 -6.69 34.65
N THR A 551 -42.69 -6.96 35.87
CA THR A 551 -42.59 -8.10 36.84
C THR A 551 -41.33 -8.99 37.01
N ARG A 552 -41.08 -9.43 38.27
CA ARG A 552 -39.96 -10.28 38.73
C ARG A 552 -39.72 -11.60 37.96
N GLN A 553 -40.73 -12.14 37.27
CA GLN A 553 -40.62 -13.38 36.50
C GLN A 553 -40.15 -13.15 35.04
N GLN A 554 -40.27 -11.92 34.54
CA GLN A 554 -39.72 -11.47 33.26
C GLN A 554 -38.30 -10.86 33.43
N ALA A 555 -37.91 -10.50 34.66
CA ALA A 555 -36.54 -10.10 35.00
C ALA A 555 -35.51 -11.23 34.77
N THR A 556 -35.92 -12.51 34.84
CA THR A 556 -35.07 -13.67 34.54
C THR A 556 -34.91 -13.96 33.03
N ASP A 557 -35.75 -13.39 32.16
CA ASP A 557 -35.57 -13.44 30.71
C ASP A 557 -34.80 -12.20 30.16
N ALA A 558 -34.63 -11.17 30.99
CA ALA A 558 -34.00 -9.89 30.65
C ALA A 558 -32.46 -9.91 30.62
N GLU A 559 -31.80 -11.01 30.99
CA GLU A 559 -30.33 -11.17 30.99
C GLU A 559 -29.80 -12.01 29.81
N LYS A 560 -30.67 -12.36 28.84
CA LYS A 560 -30.28 -13.14 27.65
C LYS A 560 -29.70 -12.23 26.59
N ARG A 561 -28.60 -12.67 25.97
CA ARG A 561 -27.95 -11.99 24.86
C ARG A 561 -28.24 -12.68 23.54
N ALA A 562 -28.49 -11.89 22.52
CA ALA A 562 -28.66 -12.35 21.15
C ALA A 562 -27.38 -12.10 20.36
N PHE A 563 -26.91 -13.12 19.65
CA PHE A 563 -25.73 -13.08 18.80
C PHE A 563 -26.11 -13.42 17.37
N THR A 564 -25.56 -12.69 16.40
CA THR A 564 -25.46 -13.18 15.03
C THR A 564 -24.01 -13.62 14.83
N VAL A 565 -23.81 -14.87 14.45
CA VAL A 565 -22.49 -15.47 14.24
C VAL A 565 -22.35 -15.97 12.81
N GLN A 566 -21.13 -15.94 12.31
CA GLN A 566 -20.75 -16.39 10.97
C GLN A 566 -19.56 -17.34 11.09
N GLU A 567 -19.62 -18.52 10.46
CA GLU A 567 -18.48 -19.44 10.43
C GLU A 567 -17.24 -18.78 9.80
N TRP A 568 -16.11 -18.99 10.47
CA TRP A 568 -14.82 -18.39 10.15
C TRP A 568 -13.83 -19.52 9.84
N THR A 569 -13.76 -19.89 8.57
CA THR A 569 -12.87 -20.95 8.03
C THR A 569 -11.95 -20.38 6.96
#